data_AF-A0AAX4KY40-F1
#
_entry.id   AF-A0AAX4KY40-F1
#
_cell.length_a   1.000
_cell.length_b   1.000
_cell.length_c   1.000
_cell.angle_alpha   90.00
_cell.angle_beta   90.00
_cell.angle_gamma   90.00
#
_symmetry.space_group_name_H-M   'P 1'
#
loop_
_entity.id
_entity.type
_entity.pdbx_description
1 polymer ?
#
loop_
_entity_poly.entity_id
_entity_poly.type
_entity_poly.pdbx_seq_one_letter_code
_entity_poly.pdbx_strand_id
1 'polypeptide(L)' 'MNYAKFWIRFKEWALTTDEDSNLPYRLRNIVKVIKQNPDITLVKLAGYLDTDAIYLAKYLRANYKSIAENNT' A
#
# COMPACT_ATOMS: atom_id res chain seq x y z
N MET A 1 -14.71 -9.62 -4.21
CA MET A 1 -13.84 -8.45 -3.94
C MET A 1 -12.70 -8.44 -4.96
N ASN A 2 -12.49 -7.36 -5.70
CA ASN A 2 -11.47 -7.35 -6.75
C ASN A 2 -10.16 -6.74 -6.22
N TYR A 3 -9.29 -7.60 -5.66
CA TYR A 3 -7.99 -7.21 -5.11
C TYR A 3 -7.07 -6.58 -6.16
N ALA A 4 -7.20 -6.95 -7.44
CA ALA A 4 -6.40 -6.37 -8.52
C ALA A 4 -6.74 -4.89 -8.72
N LYS A 5 -8.04 -4.54 -8.76
CA LYS A 5 -8.47 -3.13 -8.85
C LYS A 5 -8.05 -2.31 -7.64
N PHE A 6 -8.14 -2.90 -6.43
CA PHE A 6 -7.66 -2.25 -5.20
C PHE A 6 -6.15 -1.98 -5.25
N TRP A 7 -5.36 -2.99 -5.65
CA TRP A 7 -3.91 -2.86 -5.70
C TRP A 7 -3.45 -1.74 -6.63
N ILE A 8 -4.05 -1.63 -7.83
CA ILE A 8 -3.74 -0.56 -8.78
C ILE A 8 -3.96 0.81 -8.13
N ARG A 9 -5.14 1.06 -7.54
CA ARG A 9 -5.46 2.33 -6.87
C ARG A 9 -4.52 2.63 -5.71
N PHE A 10 -4.25 1.62 -4.87
CA PHE A 10 -3.34 1.79 -3.74
C PHE A 10 -1.93 2.15 -4.20
N LYS A 11 -1.45 1.48 -5.26
CA LYS A 11 -0.13 1.72 -5.82
C LYS A 11 -0.02 3.13 -6.42
N GLU A 12 -1.02 3.56 -7.17
CA GLU A 12 -1.11 4.94 -7.69
C GLU A 12 -1.08 5.97 -6.56
N TRP A 13 -1.89 5.78 -5.52
CA TRP A 13 -1.86 6.63 -4.33
C TRP A 13 -0.49 6.62 -3.65
N ALA A 14 0.12 5.45 -3.45
CA ALA A 14 1.42 5.34 -2.80
C ALA A 14 2.54 6.06 -3.58
N LEU A 15 2.44 6.09 -4.91
CA LEU A 15 3.40 6.78 -5.78
C LEU A 15 3.25 8.31 -5.70
N THR A 16 2.03 8.82 -5.46
CA THR A 16 1.75 10.27 -5.40
C THR A 16 1.70 10.83 -3.98
N THR A 17 1.62 9.99 -2.95
CA THR A 17 1.54 10.45 -1.55
C THR A 17 2.90 10.98 -1.08
N ASP A 18 2.93 12.12 -0.39
CA ASP A 18 4.16 12.69 0.16
C ASP A 18 4.72 11.85 1.31
N GLU A 19 6.05 11.74 1.40
CA GLU A 19 6.69 10.96 2.48
C GLU A 19 6.50 11.57 3.88
N ASP A 20 6.22 12.88 3.94
CA ASP A 20 5.88 13.61 5.16
C ASP A 20 4.43 13.42 5.63
N SER A 21 3.65 12.61 4.90
CA SER A 21 2.33 12.19 5.35
C SER A 21 2.44 11.49 6.71
N ASN A 22 1.49 11.77 7.61
CA ASN A 22 1.41 11.20 8.96
C ASN A 22 0.99 9.71 8.94
N LEU A 23 1.69 8.91 8.14
CA LEU A 23 1.46 7.50 7.91
C LEU A 23 2.07 6.68 9.05
N PRO A 24 1.40 5.59 9.48
CA PRO A 24 2.00 4.60 10.37
C PRO A 24 3.34 4.10 9.82
N TYR A 25 4.31 3.87 10.70
CA TYR A 25 5.68 3.47 10.34
C TYR A 25 5.75 2.33 9.32
N ARG A 26 4.98 1.26 9.54
CA ARG A 26 4.92 0.11 8.64
C ARG A 26 4.38 0.49 7.24
N LEU A 27 3.36 1.34 7.19
CA LEU A 27 2.80 1.82 5.91
C LEU A 27 3.79 2.73 5.18
N ARG A 28 4.50 3.59 5.90
CA ARG A 28 5.56 4.45 5.33
C ARG A 28 6.65 3.60 4.66
N ASN A 29 7.10 2.52 5.31
CA ASN A 29 8.08 1.61 4.72
C ASN A 29 7.55 0.93 3.46
N ILE A 30 6.28 0.51 3.47
CA ILE A 30 5.64 -0.08 2.29
C ILE A 30 5.59 0.91 1.12
N VAL A 31 5.17 2.16 1.38
CA VAL A 31 5.14 3.23 0.38
C VAL A 31 6.54 3.48 -0.19
N LYS A 32 7.57 3.53 0.65
CA LYS A 32 8.96 3.68 0.19
C LYS A 32 9.40 2.56 -0.75
N VAL A 33 9.09 1.30 -0.43
CA VAL A 33 9.41 0.16 -1.29
C VAL A 33 8.69 0.25 -2.64
N ILE A 34 7.42 0.69 -2.63
CA ILE A 34 6.64 0.90 -3.87
C ILE A 34 7.23 2.02 -4.71
N LYS A 35 7.65 3.14 -4.10
CA LYS A 35 8.30 4.25 -4.82
C LYS A 35 9.64 3.82 -5.44
N GLN A 36 10.41 3.01 -4.73
CA GLN A 36 11.67 2.45 -5.24
C GLN A 36 11.45 1.39 -6.34
N ASN A 37 10.29 0.72 -6.33
CA ASN A 37 9.95 -0.34 -7.29
C ASN A 37 8.49 -0.16 -7.79
N PRO A 38 8.21 0.80 -8.69
CA PRO A 38 6.84 1.13 -9.09
C PRO A 38 6.06 -0.01 -9.76
N ASP A 39 6.76 -0.99 -10.31
CA ASP A 39 6.18 -2.18 -10.95
C ASP A 39 6.06 -3.38 -10.02
N ILE A 40 6.37 -3.21 -8.73
CA ILE A 40 6.23 -4.30 -7.76
C ILE A 40 4.79 -4.79 -7.73
N THR A 41 4.63 -6.11 -7.71
CA THR A 41 3.32 -6.74 -7.53
C THR A 41 3.06 -6.91 -6.04
N LEU A 42 1.78 -6.95 -5.65
CA LEU A 42 1.40 -7.21 -4.27
C LEU A 42 2.04 -8.49 -3.70
N VAL A 43 2.16 -9.54 -4.52
CA VAL A 43 2.78 -10.81 -4.13
C VAL A 43 4.28 -10.66 -3.89
N LYS A 44 5.00 -9.94 -4.76
CA LYS A 44 6.44 -9.67 -4.56
C LYS A 44 6.68 -8.79 -3.34
N LEU A 45 5.85 -7.79 -3.12
CA LEU A 45 5.92 -6.94 -1.94
C LEU A 45 5.67 -7.75 -0.66
N ALA A 46 4.70 -8.66 -0.67
CA ALA A 46 4.45 -9.56 0.46
C ALA A 46 5.66 -10.45 0.75
N GLY A 47 6.27 -11.03 -0.29
CA GLY A 47 7.50 -11.81 -0.14
C GLY A 47 8.68 -10.99 0.41
N TYR A 48 8.84 -9.74 -0.02
CA TYR A 48 9.86 -8.83 0.51
C TYR A 48 9.66 -8.52 2.00
N LEU A 49 8.41 -8.47 2.45
CA LEU A 49 8.03 -8.18 3.84
C LEU A 49 7.88 -9.42 4.72
N ASP A 50 8.26 -10.59 4.20
CA ASP A 50 8.10 -11.90 4.85
C ASP A 50 6.67 -12.10 5.41
N THR A 51 5.68 -11.85 4.57
CA THR A 51 4.26 -11.93 4.95
C THR A 51 3.40 -12.50 3.83
N ASP A 52 2.15 -12.84 4.18
CA ASP A 52 1.18 -13.36 3.23
C ASP A 52 0.52 -12.23 2.41
N ALA A 53 0.31 -12.47 1.12
CA ALA A 53 -0.25 -11.47 0.21
C ALA A 53 -1.71 -11.11 0.55
N ILE A 54 -2.50 -12.06 1.06
CA ILE A 54 -3.89 -11.80 1.50
C ILE A 54 -3.88 -10.97 2.77
N TYR A 55 -3.01 -11.31 3.73
CA TYR A 55 -2.82 -10.51 4.95
C TYR A 55 -2.40 -9.08 4.61
N LEU A 56 -1.40 -8.92 3.76
CA LEU A 56 -0.93 -7.60 3.32
C LEU A 56 -2.06 -6.82 2.64
N ALA A 57 -2.81 -7.44 1.73
CA ALA A 57 -3.95 -6.77 1.07
C ALA A 57 -4.99 -6.24 2.07
N LYS A 58 -5.32 -7.05 3.09
CA LYS A 58 -6.26 -6.65 4.14
C LYS A 58 -5.72 -5.49 4.98
N TYR A 59 -4.44 -5.57 5.37
CA TYR A 59 -3.76 -4.50 6.11
C TYR A 59 -3.76 -3.19 5.32
N LEU A 60 -3.36 -3.23 4.05
CA LEU A 60 -3.32 -2.06 3.18
C LEU A 60 -4.70 -1.45 3.01
N ARG A 61 -5.73 -2.27 2.80
CA ARG A 61 -7.11 -1.78 2.65
C ARG A 61 -7.61 -1.08 3.91
N ALA A 62 -7.36 -1.66 5.09
CA ALA A 62 -7.80 -1.06 6.35
C ALA A 62 -7.15 0.31 6.58
N ASN A 63 -5.85 0.43 6.32
CA ASN A 63 -5.14 1.69 6.47
C ASN A 63 -5.52 2.70 5.38
N TYR A 64 -5.59 2.27 4.12
CA TYR A 64 -5.98 3.13 3.00
C TYR A 64 -7.39 3.70 3.19
N LYS A 65 -8.36 2.89 3.64
CA LYS A 65 -9.72 3.36 3.96
C LYS A 65 -9.69 4.49 4.99
N SER A 66 -8.93 4.30 6.07
CA SER A 66 -8.80 5.29 7.14
C SER A 66 -8.12 6.59 6.72
N ILE A 67 -7.34 6.59 5.64
CA ILE A 67 -6.53 7.74 5.20
C ILE A 67 -7.19 8.46 4.01
N ALA A 68 -7.75 7.69 3.07
CA ALA A 68 -8.33 8.22 1.84
C ALA A 68 -9.80 8.65 1.99
N GLU A 69 -10.60 7.99 2.83
CA GLU A 69 -12.02 8.38 3.02
C GLU A 69 -12.20 9.57 3.97
N ASN A 70 -11.21 9.90 4.80
CA ASN A 70 -11.23 11.09 5.66
C ASN A 70 -10.87 12.41 4.93
N ASN A 71 -10.59 12.35 3.62
CA ASN A 71 -10.29 13.50 2.76
C ASN A 71 -11.40 13.80 1.72
N THR A 72 -12.62 13.29 1.95
CA THR A 72 -13.83 13.56 1.17
C THR A 72 -14.94 14.03 2.08
#